data_AF-A0A7H4M6V8-F1
#
_entry.id   AF-A0A7H4M6V8-F1
#
_cell.length_a   1.000
_cell.length_b   1.000
_cell.length_c   1.000
_cell.angle_alpha   90.00
_cell.angle_beta   90.00
_cell.angle_gamma   90.00
#
_symmetry.space_group_name_H-M   'P 1'
#
loop_
_entity.id
_entity.type
_entity.pdbx_description
1 polymer ?
#
loop_
_entity_poly.entity_id
_entity_poly.type
_entity_poly.pdbx_seq_one_letter_code
_entity_poly.pdbx_strand_id
1 'polypeptide(L)'
;MSSGQRIYTVAKHLQRAGYCRGRCYGQALYIAEGGDCLLVSWDSNSDGVWNSAPSSESDTTGFRLRDGALETLRGASACSGKGWEKMTNPAAIQVTAFQVTRLERAGFAPELSITLAAHSVADPQIRARAEYGVTGYNL
;
A
#
# COMPACT_ATOMS: atom_id res chain seq x y z
N MET A 1 17.73 -8.71 7.90
CA MET A 1 17.46 -7.79 6.77
C MET A 1 16.11 -7.13 7.01
N SER A 2 16.05 -5.80 7.09
CA SER A 2 14.96 -5.09 7.78
C SER A 2 13.62 -5.11 7.01
N SER A 3 12.59 -5.69 7.62
CA SER A 3 11.19 -5.53 7.18
C SER A 3 10.78 -4.05 7.12
N GLY A 4 11.45 -3.19 7.89
CA GLY A 4 11.23 -1.74 7.96
C GLY A 4 11.31 -0.99 6.62
N GLN A 5 12.15 -1.43 5.68
CA GLN A 5 12.28 -0.71 4.40
C GLN A 5 11.06 -0.88 3.49
N ARG A 6 10.30 -1.98 3.61
CA ARG A 6 9.15 -2.28 2.73
C ARG A 6 7.88 -1.64 3.24
N ILE A 7 7.63 -1.73 4.55
CA ILE A 7 6.50 -1.07 5.20
C ILE A 7 6.57 0.46 5.01
N TYR A 8 7.78 1.02 4.99
CA TYR A 8 7.98 2.45 4.76
C TYR A 8 7.62 2.91 3.34
N THR A 9 7.77 2.04 2.32
CA THR A 9 7.30 2.34 0.97
C THR A 9 5.78 2.46 0.94
N VAL A 10 5.05 1.51 1.53
CA VAL A 10 3.59 1.58 1.63
C VAL A 10 3.16 2.83 2.39
N ALA A 11 3.81 3.12 3.53
CA ALA A 11 3.52 4.30 4.34
C ALA A 11 3.67 5.61 3.56
N LYS A 12 4.72 5.75 2.73
CA LYS A 12 4.91 6.93 1.88
C LYS A 12 3.79 7.14 0.88
N HIS A 13 3.27 6.08 0.29
CA HIS A 13 2.12 6.19 -0.61
C HIS A 13 0.86 6.58 0.16
N LEU A 14 0.59 5.92 1.30
CA LEU A 14 -0.56 6.24 2.14
C LEU A 14 -0.54 7.67 2.68
N GLN A 15 0.64 8.20 3.03
CA GLN A 15 0.79 9.58 3.52
C GLN A 15 0.37 10.62 2.47
N ARG A 16 0.48 10.26 1.18
CA ARG A 16 0.16 11.14 0.06
C ARG A 16 -1.22 10.85 -0.54
N ALA A 17 -1.88 9.78 -0.12
CA ALA A 17 -3.18 9.37 -0.62
C ALA A 17 -4.14 10.56 -0.60
N GLY A 18 -4.79 10.82 -1.73
CA GLY A 18 -5.75 11.92 -1.87
C GLY A 18 -5.14 13.29 -2.22
N TYR A 19 -3.82 13.43 -2.23
CA TYR A 19 -3.20 14.68 -2.67
C TYR A 19 -3.58 14.99 -4.11
N CYS A 20 -3.99 16.23 -4.36
CA CYS A 20 -4.37 16.75 -5.66
C CYS A 20 -4.10 18.24 -5.75
N ARG A 21 -3.47 18.70 -6.85
CA ARG A 21 -3.38 20.13 -7.14
C ARG A 21 -4.64 20.62 -7.86
N GLY A 22 -5.74 20.76 -7.11
CA GLY A 22 -7.01 21.21 -7.64
C GLY A 22 -8.15 20.27 -7.25
N ARG A 23 -8.89 19.76 -8.24
CA ARG A 23 -10.01 18.84 -8.03
C ARG A 23 -9.83 17.56 -8.83
N CYS A 24 -9.35 16.54 -8.14
CA CYS A 24 -9.30 15.18 -8.65
C CYS A 24 -10.59 14.45 -8.26
N TYR A 25 -11.02 13.50 -9.07
CA TYR A 25 -12.24 12.72 -8.84
C TYR A 25 -11.91 11.24 -8.72
N GLY A 26 -12.69 10.53 -7.91
CA GLY A 26 -12.53 9.10 -7.68
C GLY A 26 -12.17 8.79 -6.23
N GLN A 27 -11.75 7.55 -6.00
CA GLN A 27 -11.41 7.06 -4.68
C GLN A 27 -9.90 7.16 -4.45
N ALA A 28 -9.50 8.10 -3.59
CA ALA A 28 -8.09 8.32 -3.20
C ALA A 28 -7.42 7.09 -2.57
N LEU A 29 -8.18 6.34 -1.78
CA LEU A 29 -7.72 5.16 -1.09
C LEU A 29 -8.83 4.11 -1.09
N TYR A 30 -8.56 3.00 -1.76
CA TYR A 30 -9.37 1.79 -1.71
C TYR A 30 -8.64 0.75 -0.86
N ILE A 31 -9.33 0.17 0.12
CA ILE A 31 -8.83 -0.92 0.98
C ILE A 31 -9.78 -2.10 0.81
N ALA A 32 -9.26 -3.24 0.36
CA ALA A 32 -10.02 -4.43 0.03
C ALA A 32 -9.64 -5.61 0.93
N GLU A 33 -10.43 -6.69 0.85
CA GLU A 33 -10.03 -8.02 1.34
C GLU A 33 -9.56 -8.01 2.81
N GLY A 34 -10.35 -7.42 3.70
CA GLY A 34 -9.96 -7.29 5.11
C GLY A 34 -8.85 -6.29 5.37
N GLY A 35 -8.14 -5.83 4.33
CA GLY A 35 -7.11 -4.78 4.23
C GLY A 35 -5.71 -5.29 3.88
N ASP A 36 -5.63 -6.50 3.30
CA ASP A 36 -4.41 -7.06 2.73
C ASP A 36 -4.15 -6.64 1.27
N CYS A 37 -5.05 -5.83 0.70
CA CYS A 37 -4.87 -5.14 -0.56
C CYS A 37 -5.36 -3.69 -0.48
N LEU A 38 -4.62 -2.78 -1.10
CA LEU A 38 -5.01 -1.40 -1.26
C LEU A 38 -4.63 -0.84 -2.63
N LEU A 39 -5.42 0.13 -3.11
CA LEU A 39 -5.10 0.99 -4.24
C LEU A 39 -5.04 2.43 -3.74
N VAL A 40 -3.95 3.12 -4.03
CA VAL A 40 -3.67 4.47 -3.53
C VAL A 40 -3.45 5.41 -4.69
N SER A 41 -4.23 6.49 -4.75
CA SER A 41 -4.15 7.51 -5.79
C SER A 41 -3.71 8.85 -5.20
N TRP A 42 -2.75 9.49 -5.86
CA TRP A 42 -2.30 10.85 -5.56
C TRP A 42 -1.67 11.49 -6.79
N ASP A 43 -1.94 12.78 -7.02
CA ASP A 43 -1.53 13.54 -8.20
C ASP A 43 0.00 13.71 -8.20
N SER A 44 0.70 12.92 -9.02
CA SER A 44 2.15 12.75 -8.89
C SER A 44 2.99 13.80 -9.59
N ASN A 45 2.46 14.35 -10.68
CA ASN A 45 3.05 15.43 -11.45
C ASN A 45 2.43 16.80 -11.10
N SER A 46 1.43 16.84 -10.22
CA SER A 46 0.72 18.06 -9.81
C SER A 46 0.02 18.76 -10.99
N ASP A 47 -0.61 17.99 -11.89
CA ASP A 47 -1.39 18.50 -13.02
C ASP A 47 -2.87 18.71 -12.70
N GLY A 48 -3.31 18.31 -11.50
CA GLY A 48 -4.68 18.46 -11.02
C GLY A 48 -5.61 17.32 -11.41
N VAL A 49 -5.09 16.20 -11.90
CA VAL A 49 -5.82 14.99 -12.26
C VAL A 49 -5.14 13.77 -11.62
N TRP A 50 -5.93 12.73 -11.30
CA TRP A 50 -5.36 11.41 -11.04
C TRP A 50 -5.40 10.61 -12.34
N ASN A 51 -4.23 10.49 -12.96
CA ASN A 51 -4.05 9.76 -14.20
C ASN A 51 -4.24 8.25 -13.96
N SER A 52 -5.17 7.64 -14.68
CA SER A 52 -5.44 6.20 -14.63
C SER A 52 -4.76 5.42 -15.76
N ALA A 53 -4.35 6.12 -16.82
CA ALA A 53 -3.69 5.55 -17.98
C ALA A 53 -2.76 6.57 -18.67
N PRO A 54 -1.68 6.12 -19.34
CA PRO A 54 -1.19 4.73 -19.38
C PRO A 54 -0.67 4.28 -18.00
N SER A 55 -0.53 2.97 -17.78
CA SER A 55 -0.12 2.43 -16.47
C SER A 55 1.25 2.96 -16.00
N SER A 56 2.15 3.28 -16.92
CA SER A 56 3.46 3.90 -16.64
C SER A 56 3.36 5.29 -16.01
N GLU A 57 2.30 6.02 -16.34
CA GLU A 57 2.04 7.40 -15.90
C GLU A 57 0.92 7.44 -14.85
N SER A 58 0.39 6.28 -14.44
CA SER A 58 -0.70 6.26 -13.51
C SER A 58 -0.28 6.76 -12.13
N ASP A 59 -1.15 7.61 -11.58
CA ASP A 59 -1.12 8.14 -10.22
C ASP A 59 -1.65 7.14 -9.19
N THR A 60 -2.13 5.99 -9.65
CA THR A 60 -2.58 4.89 -8.79
C THR A 60 -1.48 3.85 -8.61
N THR A 61 -1.20 3.49 -7.35
CA THR A 61 -0.30 2.39 -7.01
C THR A 61 -1.05 1.42 -6.10
N GLY A 62 -1.04 0.15 -6.46
CA GLY A 62 -1.59 -0.94 -5.66
C GLY A 62 -0.53 -1.63 -4.82
N PHE A 63 -0.93 -2.13 -3.66
CA PHE A 63 -0.14 -3.05 -2.83
C PHE A 63 -1.02 -4.21 -2.39
N ARG A 64 -0.48 -5.44 -2.36
CA ARG A 64 -1.23 -6.60 -1.87
C ARG A 64 -0.34 -7.67 -1.25
N LEU A 65 -0.92 -8.54 -0.44
CA LEU A 65 -0.33 -9.83 -0.07
C LEU A 65 -0.84 -10.92 -1.01
N ARG A 66 0.08 -11.66 -1.63
CA ARG A 66 -0.27 -12.84 -2.44
C ARG A 66 0.83 -13.88 -2.32
N ASP A 67 0.46 -15.13 -2.07
CA ASP A 67 1.36 -16.29 -2.05
C ASP A 67 2.63 -16.07 -1.19
N GLY A 68 2.46 -15.45 -0.02
CA GLY A 68 3.54 -15.17 0.92
C GLY A 68 4.48 -14.02 0.52
N ALA A 69 4.14 -13.24 -0.50
CA ALA A 69 4.89 -12.07 -0.93
C ALA A 69 4.05 -10.79 -0.80
N LEU A 70 4.70 -9.71 -0.33
CA LEU A 70 4.18 -8.36 -0.52
C LEU A 70 4.47 -7.94 -1.96
N GLU A 71 3.45 -7.51 -2.67
CA GLU A 71 3.51 -7.13 -4.07
C GLU A 71 3.07 -5.68 -4.28
N THR A 72 3.56 -5.05 -5.37
CA THR A 72 3.20 -3.69 -5.80
C THR A 72 2.86 -3.66 -7.28
N LEU A 73 1.99 -2.73 -7.70
CA LEU A 73 1.67 -2.51 -9.12
C LEU A 73 1.29 -1.04 -9.36
N ARG A 74 2.03 -0.35 -10.23
CA ARG A 74 1.61 0.97 -10.73
C ARG A 74 0.51 0.79 -11.78
N GLY A 75 -0.52 1.64 -11.74
CA GLY A 75 -1.69 1.54 -12.60
C GLY A 75 -2.61 0.39 -12.25
N ALA A 76 -2.55 -0.11 -11.00
CA ALA A 76 -3.46 -1.14 -10.53
C ALA A 76 -4.91 -0.59 -10.48
N SER A 77 -5.81 -1.23 -11.22
CA SER A 77 -7.25 -0.93 -11.20
C SER A 77 -8.06 -1.87 -10.32
N ALA A 78 -7.47 -3.00 -9.90
CA ALA A 78 -8.09 -4.01 -9.04
C ALA A 78 -7.01 -4.76 -8.25
N CYS A 79 -7.41 -5.41 -7.15
CA CYS A 79 -6.54 -6.25 -6.33
C CYS A 79 -6.18 -7.60 -6.99
N SER A 80 -7.04 -8.07 -7.90
CA SER A 80 -6.82 -9.26 -8.70
C SER A 80 -6.05 -8.94 -9.98
N GLY A 81 -5.63 -9.98 -10.71
CA GLY A 81 -4.94 -9.82 -11.98
C GLY A 81 -3.42 -10.02 -11.91
N LYS A 82 -2.79 -9.79 -13.06
CA LYS A 82 -1.37 -10.08 -13.34
C LYS A 82 -0.53 -8.79 -13.37
N GLY A 83 0.78 -8.93 -13.53
CA GLY A 83 1.72 -7.80 -13.67
C GLY A 83 2.26 -7.23 -12.37
N TRP A 84 1.85 -7.79 -11.23
CA TRP A 84 2.32 -7.40 -9.90
C TRP A 84 3.79 -7.77 -9.67
N GLU A 85 4.55 -6.85 -9.09
CA GLU A 85 5.96 -7.01 -8.78
C GLU A 85 6.15 -7.36 -7.32
N LYS A 86 7.00 -8.36 -7.03
CA LYS A 86 7.30 -8.79 -5.66
C LYS A 86 8.29 -7.83 -4.98
N MET A 87 7.87 -7.21 -3.89
CA MET A 87 8.72 -6.38 -3.02
C MET A 87 9.56 -7.22 -2.03
N THR A 88 9.16 -8.47 -1.82
CA THR A 88 9.80 -9.45 -0.94
C THR A 88 10.08 -10.74 -1.71
N ASN A 89 11.15 -11.44 -1.34
CA ASN A 89 11.45 -12.76 -1.90
C ASN A 89 10.80 -13.87 -1.05
N PRO A 90 9.70 -14.49 -1.51
CA PRO A 90 9.00 -15.54 -0.75
C PRO A 90 9.84 -16.80 -0.54
N ALA A 91 10.91 -17.02 -1.31
CA ALA A 91 11.83 -18.14 -1.10
C ALA A 91 12.81 -17.91 0.07
N ALA A 92 12.95 -16.67 0.54
CA ALA A 92 13.82 -16.31 1.67
C ALA A 92 13.02 -15.90 2.91
N ILE A 93 11.96 -15.12 2.71
CA ILE A 93 11.06 -14.65 3.77
C ILE A 93 9.61 -14.79 3.31
N GLN A 94 8.78 -15.45 4.10
CA GLN A 94 7.35 -15.55 3.81
C GLN A 94 6.59 -14.51 4.63
N VAL A 95 5.93 -13.58 3.94
CA VAL A 95 5.02 -12.60 4.55
C VAL A 95 3.76 -13.34 4.98
N THR A 96 3.44 -13.27 6.27
CA THR A 96 2.32 -13.96 6.89
C THR A 96 1.15 -13.05 7.22
N ALA A 97 1.41 -11.74 7.33
CA ALA A 97 0.35 -10.74 7.45
C ALA A 97 0.78 -9.45 6.77
N PHE A 98 -0.13 -8.86 6.01
CA PHE A 98 -0.08 -7.49 5.56
C PHE A 98 -1.49 -6.94 5.72
N GLN A 99 -1.63 -5.84 6.44
CA GLN A 99 -2.94 -5.36 6.85
C GLN A 99 -2.90 -3.85 6.99
N VAL A 100 -3.76 -3.16 6.25
CA VAL A 100 -4.00 -1.72 6.40
C VAL A 100 -5.38 -1.52 6.98
N THR A 101 -5.46 -0.82 8.11
CA THR A 101 -6.74 -0.42 8.71
C THR A 101 -6.89 1.09 8.68
N ARG A 102 -8.13 1.57 8.58
CA ARG A 102 -8.47 3.00 8.61
C ARG A 102 -9.36 3.27 9.83
N LEU A 103 -8.95 4.23 10.63
CA LEU A 103 -9.72 4.73 11.77
C LEU A 103 -10.16 6.17 11.48
N GLU A 104 -11.47 6.35 11.33
CA GLU A 104 -12.08 7.67 11.24
C GLU A 104 -12.06 8.37 12.60
N ARG A 105 -11.77 9.66 12.60
CA ARG A 105 -11.82 10.51 13.79
C ARG A 105 -12.60 11.77 13.44
N ALA A 106 -13.75 11.97 14.09
CA ALA A 106 -14.61 13.12 13.81
C ALA A 106 -13.83 14.44 13.99
N GLY A 107 -13.78 15.26 12.94
CA GLY A 107 -13.07 16.55 12.94
C GLY A 107 -11.56 16.46 12.68
N PHE A 108 -11.01 15.28 12.38
CA PHE A 108 -9.58 15.09 12.10
C PHE A 108 -9.38 14.26 10.82
N ALA A 109 -8.18 14.35 10.26
CA ALA A 109 -7.75 13.42 9.22
C ALA A 109 -7.77 11.97 9.75
N PRO A 110 -8.14 10.98 8.92
CA PRO A 110 -8.14 9.59 9.32
C PRO A 110 -6.73 9.10 9.66
N GLU A 111 -6.67 8.14 10.58
CA GLU A 111 -5.43 7.45 10.92
C GLU A 111 -5.42 6.08 10.24
N LEU A 112 -4.33 5.79 9.53
CA LEU A 112 -4.09 4.52 8.88
C LEU A 112 -3.03 3.76 9.66
N SER A 113 -3.25 2.48 9.91
CA SER A 113 -2.24 1.60 10.51
C SER A 113 -1.87 0.51 9.54
N ILE A 114 -0.56 0.29 9.34
CA ILE A 114 -0.02 -0.77 8.52
C ILE A 114 0.59 -1.81 9.46
N THR A 115 0.17 -3.07 9.34
CA THR A 115 0.83 -4.21 9.98
C THR A 115 1.51 -5.05 8.91
N LEU A 116 2.77 -5.42 9.14
CA LEU A 116 3.51 -6.36 8.31
C LEU A 116 4.19 -7.40 9.20
N ALA A 117 3.89 -8.68 8.97
CA ALA A 117 4.54 -9.81 9.65
C ALA A 117 5.12 -10.79 8.65
N ALA A 118 6.27 -11.38 8.98
CA ALA A 118 6.94 -12.37 8.16
C ALA A 118 7.79 -13.32 9.00
N HIS A 119 8.18 -14.45 8.42
CA HIS A 119 9.18 -15.36 8.98
C HIS A 119 10.23 -15.77 7.94
N SER A 120 11.40 -16.22 8.38
CA SER A 120 12.40 -16.80 7.48
C SER A 120 11.99 -18.17 7.00
N VAL A 121 12.17 -18.45 5.71
CA VAL A 121 11.96 -19.80 5.15
C VAL A 121 13.00 -20.79 5.65
N ALA A 122 14.24 -20.34 5.91
CA ALA A 122 15.31 -21.18 6.41
C ALA A 122 15.12 -21.58 7.88
N ASP A 123 14.49 -20.71 8.68
CA ASP A 123 14.11 -20.99 10.07
C ASP A 123 12.81 -20.22 10.45
N PRO A 124 11.65 -20.91 10.50
CA PRO A 124 10.36 -20.30 10.84
C PRO A 124 10.25 -19.74 12.27
N GLN A 125 11.21 -20.03 13.15
CA GLN A 125 11.30 -19.40 14.47
C GLN A 125 11.82 -17.97 14.37
N ILE A 126 12.58 -17.64 13.32
CA ILE A 126 13.01 -16.26 13.04
C ILE A 126 11.84 -15.50 12.44
N ARG A 127 11.15 -14.74 13.29
CA ARG A 127 9.96 -13.94 12.95
C ARG A 127 10.23 -12.45 13.09
N ALA A 128 9.55 -11.66 12.27
CA ALA A 128 9.55 -10.22 12.36
C ALA A 128 8.12 -9.69 12.21
N ARG A 129 7.77 -8.69 13.02
CA ARG A 129 6.54 -7.91 12.90
C ARG A 129 6.88 -6.43 13.00
N ALA A 130 6.27 -5.63 12.15
CA ALA A 130 6.38 -4.19 12.16
C ALA A 130 4.99 -3.57 12.03
N GLU A 131 4.79 -2.47 12.73
CA GLU A 131 3.58 -1.65 12.66
C GLU A 131 3.98 -0.20 12.39
N TYR A 132 3.19 0.49 11.58
CA TYR A 132 3.46 1.87 11.22
C TYR A 132 2.16 2.66 11.07
N GLY A 133 2.03 3.77 11.80
CA GLY A 133 0.91 4.69 11.72
C GLY A 133 1.14 5.80 10.69
N VAL A 134 0.10 6.17 9.96
CA VAL A 134 0.11 7.22 8.94
C VAL A 134 -1.14 8.08 9.09
N THR A 135 -0.98 9.40 9.18
CA THR A 135 -2.11 10.33 9.10
C THR A 135 -2.44 10.63 7.65
N GLY A 136 -3.69 10.40 7.23
CA GLY A 136 -4.17 10.64 5.87
C GLY A 136 -4.63 12.07 5.66
N TYR A 137 -3.72 13.04 5.63
CA TYR A 137 -4.07 14.47 5.60
C TYR A 137 -4.94 14.92 4.41
N ASN A 138 -4.94 14.18 3.30
CA ASN A 138 -5.73 14.50 2.11
C ASN A 138 -6.91 13.53 1.90
N LEU A 139 -7.29 12.74 2.92
CA LEU A 139 -8.35 11.72 2.89
C LEU A 139 -9.61 12.10 3.68
#